data_AF-A0A371S012-F1
#
_entry.id   AF-A0A371S012-F1
#
_cell.length_a   1.000
_cell.length_b   1.000
_cell.length_c   1.000
_cell.angle_alpha   90.00
_cell.angle_beta   90.00
_cell.angle_gamma   90.00
#
_symmetry.space_group_name_H-M   'P 1'
#
loop_
_entity.id
_entity.type
_entity.pdbx_description
1 polymer ?
#
loop_
_entity_poly.entity_id
_entity_poly.type
_entity_poly.pdbx_seq_one_letter_code
_entity_poly.pdbx_strand_id
1 'polypeptide(L)'
;MEPLVAEAINENWSEYNLPCKCEQCKNDVFALTLNNLPPRYVSKENGVAYVRAQYFNKQMMANIYVKIAEAVNIVAKNPQCDHFKRS
;
A
#
# COMPACT_ATOMS: atom_id res chain seq x y z
N MET A 1 1.05 6.14 9.19
CA MET A 1 1.29 5.93 7.74
C MET A 1 0.44 4.78 7.23
N GLU A 2 0.34 3.68 7.98
CA GLU A 2 -0.53 2.53 7.69
C GLU A 2 -1.96 2.91 7.26
N PRO A 3 -2.69 3.81 7.96
CA PRO A 3 -4.06 4.16 7.53
C PRO A 3 -4.09 4.82 6.15
N LEU A 4 -3.08 5.64 5.82
CA LEU A 4 -3.00 6.34 4.53
C LEU A 4 -2.70 5.37 3.38
N VAL A 5 -1.81 4.41 3.62
CA VAL A 5 -1.49 3.38 2.63
C VAL A 5 -2.70 2.47 2.41
N ALA A 6 -3.41 2.10 3.47
CA ALA A 6 -4.62 1.29 3.38
C ALA A 6 -5.72 2.02 2.57
N GLU A 7 -5.95 3.30 2.85
CA GLU A 7 -6.89 4.14 2.11
C GLU A 7 -6.53 4.24 0.62
N ALA A 8 -5.28 4.61 0.30
CA ALA A 8 -4.82 4.73 -1.09
C ALA A 8 -4.86 3.40 -1.88
N ILE A 9 -4.62 2.26 -1.22
CA ILE A 9 -4.80 0.94 -1.84
C ILE A 9 -6.29 0.67 -2.08
N ASN A 10 -7.15 0.95 -1.11
CA ASN A 10 -8.59 0.68 -1.19
C ASN A 10 -9.31 1.51 -2.25
N GLU A 11 -8.92 2.78 -2.42
CA GLU A 11 -9.52 3.70 -3.39
C GLU A 11 -9.47 3.17 -4.83
N ASN A 12 -8.42 2.39 -5.19
CA ASN A 12 -8.16 1.97 -6.57
C ASN A 12 -7.90 0.46 -6.71
N TRP A 13 -8.24 -0.36 -5.72
CA TRP A 13 -7.88 -1.79 -5.72
C TRP A 13 -8.42 -2.55 -6.94
N SER A 14 -9.62 -2.19 -7.40
CA SER A 14 -10.24 -2.78 -8.61
C SER A 14 -9.45 -2.48 -9.89
N GLU A 15 -8.73 -1.37 -9.95
CA GLU A 15 -8.04 -0.89 -11.15
C GLU A 15 -6.62 -1.44 -11.29
N TYR A 16 -6.00 -1.90 -10.20
CA TYR A 16 -4.64 -2.43 -10.26
C TYR A 16 -4.58 -3.71 -11.09
N ASN A 17 -3.57 -3.82 -11.95
CA ASN A 17 -3.39 -4.98 -12.82
C ASN A 17 -2.67 -6.11 -12.07
N LEU A 18 -3.43 -6.95 -11.36
CA LEU A 18 -2.93 -8.18 -10.73
C LEU A 18 -3.70 -9.40 -11.26
N PRO A 19 -3.03 -10.56 -11.42
CA PRO A 19 -3.69 -11.82 -11.77
C PRO A 19 -4.55 -12.38 -10.63
N CYS A 20 -4.31 -11.94 -9.38
CA CYS A 20 -5.11 -12.29 -8.22
C CYS A 20 -5.30 -11.05 -7.33
N LYS A 21 -6.53 -10.81 -6.87
CA LYS A 21 -6.92 -9.68 -6.02
C LYS A 21 -7.49 -10.11 -4.66
N CYS A 22 -7.13 -11.32 -4.20
CA CYS A 22 -7.57 -11.82 -2.90
C CYS A 22 -6.95 -11.01 -1.75
N GLU A 23 -7.48 -11.22 -0.54
CA GLU A 23 -7.03 -10.50 0.64
C GLU A 23 -5.54 -10.71 0.92
N GLN A 24 -5.01 -11.90 0.66
CA GLN A 24 -3.58 -12.18 0.84
C GLN A 24 -2.72 -11.34 -0.12
N CYS A 25 -3.05 -11.29 -1.42
CA CYS A 25 -2.32 -10.44 -2.37
C CYS A 25 -2.42 -8.95 -2.01
N LYS A 26 -3.56 -8.52 -1.50
CA LYS A 26 -3.75 -7.14 -1.02
C LYS A 26 -2.85 -6.83 0.19
N ASN A 27 -2.79 -7.77 1.13
CA ASN A 27 -1.91 -7.66 2.30
C ASN A 27 -0.44 -7.68 1.92
N ASP A 28 -0.03 -8.47 0.91
CA ASP A 28 1.33 -8.47 0.38
C ASP A 28 1.68 -7.10 -0.23
N VAL A 29 0.79 -6.52 -1.04
CA VAL A 29 0.98 -5.17 -1.61
C VAL A 29 1.10 -4.13 -0.49
N PHE A 30 0.24 -4.20 0.53
CA PHE A 30 0.26 -3.30 1.67
C PHE A 30 1.57 -3.39 2.45
N ALA A 31 2.00 -4.60 2.80
CA ALA A 31 3.23 -4.85 3.54
C ALA A 31 4.48 -4.39 2.77
N LEU A 32 4.56 -4.74 1.48
CA LEU A 32 5.65 -4.29 0.61
C LEU A 32 5.70 -2.77 0.48
N THR A 33 4.55 -2.12 0.37
CA THR A 33 4.47 -0.66 0.30
C THR A 33 5.03 -0.03 1.58
N LEU A 34 4.59 -0.48 2.76
CA LEU A 34 5.05 0.06 4.04
C LEU A 34 6.55 -0.16 4.27
N ASN A 35 7.05 -1.34 3.95
CA ASN A 35 8.46 -1.68 4.11
C ASN A 35 9.40 -0.84 3.24
N ASN A 36 8.89 -0.27 2.14
CA ASN A 36 9.66 0.54 1.20
C ASN A 36 9.38 2.04 1.31
N LEU A 37 8.54 2.46 2.27
CA LEU A 37 8.35 3.87 2.60
C LEU A 37 9.31 4.29 3.72
N PRO A 38 9.82 5.53 3.70
CA PRO A 38 10.63 6.03 4.81
C PRO A 38 9.78 6.02 6.09
N PRO A 39 10.27 5.44 7.20
CA PRO A 39 9.51 5.38 8.43
C PRO A 39 9.20 6.80 8.92
N ARG A 40 7.93 7.08 9.14
CA ARG A 40 7.47 8.32 9.79
C ARG A 40 6.63 7.95 10.99
N TYR A 41 7.29 7.92 12.15
CA TYR A 41 6.62 7.71 13.44
C TYR A 41 6.20 9.07 14.00
N VAL A 42 4.91 9.22 14.27
CA VAL A 42 4.39 10.36 15.03
C VAL A 42 4.31 9.96 16.48
N SER A 43 5.08 10.62 17.34
CA SER A 43 4.97 10.45 18.78
C SER A 43 3.83 11.34 19.31
N LYS A 44 2.88 10.73 20.03
CA LYS A 44 1.75 11.31 20.79
C LYS A 44 0.36 11.37 20.13
N GLU A 45 -0.63 11.32 21.04
CA GLU A 45 -2.10 11.21 20.91
C GLU A 45 -2.78 12.21 19.95
N ASN A 46 -2.03 13.18 19.43
CA ASN A 46 -2.41 14.17 18.44
C ASN A 46 -2.23 13.65 16.99
N GLY A 47 -1.73 12.41 16.85
CA GLY A 47 -1.24 11.82 15.60
C GLY A 47 -2.26 11.74 14.46
N VAL A 48 -3.57 11.63 14.76
CA VAL A 48 -4.62 11.52 13.72
C VAL A 48 -4.77 12.83 12.94
N ALA A 49 -4.76 13.99 13.62
CA ALA A 49 -4.85 15.29 12.95
C ALA A 49 -3.59 15.59 12.12
N TYR A 50 -2.41 15.20 12.62
CA TYR A 50 -1.16 15.33 11.87
C TYR A 50 -1.12 14.40 10.64
N VAL A 51 -1.56 13.15 10.79
CA VAL A 51 -1.68 12.20 9.67
C VAL A 51 -2.65 12.71 8.61
N ARG A 52 -3.78 13.30 9.01
CA ARG A 52 -4.71 13.98 8.09
C ARG A 52 -4.10 15.20 7.42
N ALA A 53 -3.32 16.02 8.14
CA ALA A 53 -2.60 17.14 7.53
C ALA A 53 -1.56 16.68 6.50
N GLN A 54 -0.89 15.54 6.77
CA GLN A 54 0.04 14.91 5.82
C GLN A 54 -0.68 14.35 4.58
N TYR A 55 -1.98 14.06 4.65
CA TYR A 55 -2.80 13.72 3.47
C TYR A 55 -2.78 14.82 2.42
N PHE A 56 -2.70 16.09 2.85
CA PHE A 56 -2.60 17.24 1.97
C PHE A 56 -1.18 17.47 1.41
N ASN A 57 -0.18 16.70 1.87
CA ASN A 57 1.15 16.72 1.28
C ASN A 57 1.17 15.89 -0.02
N LYS A 58 0.99 16.58 -1.15
CA LYS A 58 1.00 15.98 -2.50
C LYS A 58 2.24 15.14 -2.78
N GLN A 59 3.41 15.54 -2.29
CA GLN A 59 4.65 14.79 -2.51
C GLN A 59 4.65 13.48 -1.74
N MET A 60 4.11 13.48 -0.52
CA MET A 60 3.96 12.26 0.27
C MET A 60 2.98 11.28 -0.41
N MET A 61 1.83 11.77 -0.89
CA MET A 61 0.88 10.93 -1.62
C MET A 61 1.46 10.38 -2.91
N ALA A 62 2.17 11.20 -3.69
CA ALA A 62 2.88 10.74 -4.89
C ALA A 62 3.87 9.61 -4.56
N ASN A 63 4.66 9.75 -3.48
CA ASN A 63 5.59 8.71 -3.04
C ASN A 63 4.85 7.43 -2.62
N ILE A 64 3.71 7.52 -1.93
CA ILE A 64 2.89 6.36 -1.57
C ILE A 64 2.42 5.65 -2.84
N TYR A 65 1.84 6.36 -3.81
CA TYR A 65 1.37 5.76 -5.06
C TYR A 65 2.48 5.10 -5.87
N VAL A 66 3.67 5.70 -5.94
CA VAL A 66 4.85 5.08 -6.56
C VAL A 66 5.18 3.74 -5.88
N LYS A 67 5.19 3.71 -4.54
CA LYS A 67 5.48 2.47 -3.79
C LYS A 67 4.37 1.42 -3.92
N ILE A 68 3.11 1.82 -4.00
CA ILE A 68 2.01 0.92 -4.30
C ILE A 68 2.19 0.30 -5.70
N ALA A 69 2.51 1.10 -6.72
CA ALA A 69 2.72 0.61 -8.08
C ALA A 69 3.89 -0.38 -8.18
N GLU A 70 5.00 -0.11 -7.49
CA GLU A 70 6.13 -1.04 -7.37
C GLU A 70 5.70 -2.36 -6.69
N ALA A 71 5.00 -2.28 -5.56
CA ALA A 71 4.52 -3.45 -4.82
C ALA A 71 3.52 -4.29 -5.63
N VAL A 72 2.58 -3.64 -6.33
CA VAL A 72 1.64 -4.29 -7.25
C VAL A 72 2.38 -5.08 -8.31
N ASN A 73 3.42 -4.50 -8.93
CA ASN A 73 4.22 -5.18 -9.95
C ASN A 73 4.95 -6.42 -9.39
N ILE A 74 5.48 -6.33 -8.17
CA ILE A 74 6.14 -7.45 -7.50
C ILE A 74 5.16 -8.59 -7.24
N VAL A 75 4.00 -8.28 -6.64
CA VAL A 75 2.97 -9.28 -6.33
C VAL A 75 2.37 -9.86 -7.60
N ALA A 76 2.14 -9.04 -8.64
CA ALA A 76 1.59 -9.51 -9.91
C ALA A 76 2.51 -10.50 -10.64
N LYS A 77 3.83 -10.30 -10.57
CA LYS A 77 4.82 -11.21 -11.18
C LYS A 77 4.93 -12.55 -10.44
N ASN A 78 4.69 -12.54 -9.13
CA ASN A 78 4.85 -13.73 -8.30
C ASN A 78 3.90 -13.74 -7.10
N PRO A 79 2.58 -13.98 -7.31
CA PRO A 79 1.63 -14.04 -6.21
C PRO A 79 1.95 -15.25 -5.32
N GLN A 80 2.07 -15.03 -4.01
CA GLN A 80 2.36 -16.08 -3.01
C GLN A 80 1.09 -16.63 -2.34
N CYS A 81 -0.07 -16.40 -2.94
CA CYS A 81 -1.36 -16.82 -2.40
C CYS A 81 -1.77 -18.22 -2.88
N ASP A 82 -2.61 -18.90 -2.09
CA ASP A 82 -3.13 -20.23 -2.42
C ASP A 82 -3.95 -20.28 -3.73
N HIS A 83 -4.47 -19.12 -4.17
CA HIS A 83 -5.23 -18.98 -5.41
C HIS A 83 -4.35 -18.98 -6.67
N PHE A 84 -3.03 -18.90 -6.52
CA PHE A 84 -2.08 -18.86 -7.62
C PHE A 84 -1.01 -19.95 -7.44
N LYS A 85 -1.44 -21.21 -7.51
CA LYS A 85 -0.53 -22.35 -7.51
C LYS A 85 0.22 -22.39 -8.85
N ARG A 86 1.54 -22.25 -8.81
CA ARG A 86 2.41 -22.52 -9.97
C ARG A 86 2.26 -23.99 -10.34
N SER A 87 1.74 -24.28 -11.54
CA SER A 87 1.78 -25.63 -12.12
C SER A 87 3.20 -26.05 -12.46
#